data_AF-A0A7X4AR16-F1
#
_entry.id   AF-A0A7X4AR16-F1
#
_cell.length_a   1.000
_cell.length_b   1.000
_cell.length_c   1.000
_cell.angle_alpha   90.00
_cell.angle_beta   90.00
_cell.angle_gamma   90.00
#
_symmetry.space_group_name_H-M   'P 1'
#
loop_
_entity.id
_entity.type
_entity.pdbx_description
1 polymer ?
#
loop_
_entity_poly.entity_id
_entity_poly.type
_entity_poly.pdbx_seq_one_letter_code
_entity_poly.pdbx_strand_id
1 'polypeptide(L)'
;MKKQPEPFDPNWQRYCPQKPFPPYRHIPGVTPHPIRDPLGHSYRIEEEHDAEPLSPELWRQNADYLYGVDLYNFAYWWEAHEAWEGLWHQAEDTYRLFLQGLIQVSASLIKYHMRMLRPLRTLSTAGRDKLRQVVV
;
A
#
# COMPACT_ATOMS: atom_id res chain seq x y z
N MET A 1 -4.98 10.52 -22.08
CA MET A 1 -4.46 10.16 -20.74
C MET A 1 -5.03 8.80 -20.34
N LYS A 2 -4.20 7.87 -19.83
CA LYS A 2 -4.75 6.69 -19.15
C LYS A 2 -5.47 7.16 -17.89
N LYS A 3 -6.68 6.63 -17.65
CA LYS A 3 -7.52 7.01 -16.49
C LYS A 3 -6.80 6.58 -15.21
N GLN A 4 -6.86 7.40 -14.16
CA GLN A 4 -6.36 7.03 -12.82
C GLN A 4 -7.16 5.83 -12.27
N PRO A 5 -6.58 4.99 -11.39
CA PRO A 5 -7.36 4.04 -10.61
C PRO A 5 -8.43 4.77 -9.79
N GLU A 6 -9.57 4.12 -9.64
CA GLU A 6 -10.70 4.62 -8.85
C GLU A 6 -10.91 3.70 -7.65
N PRO A 7 -11.34 4.25 -6.50
CA PRO A 7 -11.72 3.44 -5.35
C PRO A 7 -12.88 2.51 -5.68
N PHE A 8 -12.94 1.37 -5.00
CA PHE A 8 -14.10 0.48 -5.08
C PHE A 8 -15.35 1.10 -4.42
N ASP A 9 -15.15 1.89 -3.37
CA ASP A 9 -16.18 2.75 -2.76
C ASP A 9 -15.55 4.12 -2.46
N PRO A 10 -16.07 5.21 -3.02
CA PRO A 10 -15.55 6.55 -2.74
C PRO A 10 -15.89 7.07 -1.33
N ASN A 11 -16.75 6.38 -0.57
CA ASN A 11 -17.25 6.81 0.74
C ASN A 11 -16.59 6.09 1.92
N TRP A 12 -15.48 5.40 1.70
CA TRP A 12 -14.74 4.78 2.80
C TRP A 12 -14.41 5.82 3.88
N GLN A 13 -14.71 5.48 5.14
CA GLN A 13 -14.25 6.27 6.28
C GLN A 13 -12.72 6.24 6.30
N ARG A 14 -12.10 7.43 6.39
CA ARG A 14 -10.66 7.56 6.58
C ARG A 14 -10.28 7.31 8.04
N TYR A 15 -9.25 6.50 8.24
CA TYR A 15 -8.66 6.17 9.53
C TYR A 15 -7.52 7.14 9.91
N CYS A 16 -6.87 7.77 8.93
CA CYS A 16 -5.80 8.75 9.14
C CYS A 16 -6.08 10.05 8.36
N PRO A 17 -7.20 10.76 8.64
CA PRO A 17 -7.61 11.94 7.86
C PRO A 17 -6.61 13.11 7.93
N GLN A 18 -5.77 13.15 8.97
CA GLN A 18 -4.74 14.18 9.16
C GLN A 18 -3.58 14.09 8.16
N LYS A 19 -3.30 12.90 7.60
CA LYS A 19 -2.27 12.71 6.57
C LYS A 19 -2.94 12.87 5.19
N PRO A 20 -2.62 13.91 4.40
CA PRO A 20 -3.29 14.14 3.12
C PRO A 20 -2.90 13.06 2.10
N PHE A 21 -3.79 12.74 1.16
CA PHE A 21 -3.43 11.85 0.07
C PHE A 21 -2.44 12.51 -0.89
N PRO A 22 -1.59 11.71 -1.57
CA PRO A 22 -0.75 12.20 -2.64
C PRO A 22 -1.57 12.81 -3.78
N PRO A 23 -1.01 13.76 -4.53
CA PRO A 23 -1.72 14.48 -5.59
C PRO A 23 -2.14 13.59 -6.77
N TYR A 24 -1.54 12.41 -6.92
CA TYR A 24 -1.92 11.41 -7.92
C TYR A 24 -1.60 10.00 -7.41
N ARG A 25 -2.25 8.99 -8.00
CA ARG A 25 -1.95 7.57 -7.74
C ARG A 25 -0.86 7.13 -8.70
N HIS A 26 0.21 6.51 -8.19
CA HIS A 26 1.27 6.06 -9.07
C HIS A 26 0.85 4.86 -9.94
N ILE A 27 1.06 5.00 -11.24
CA ILE A 27 0.89 3.94 -12.24
C ILE A 27 2.23 3.79 -12.97
N PRO A 28 2.91 2.64 -12.85
CA PRO A 28 4.19 2.40 -13.50
C PRO A 28 4.12 2.63 -15.02
N GLY A 29 5.05 3.45 -15.53
CA GLY A 29 5.16 3.81 -16.95
C GLY A 29 4.09 4.80 -17.43
N VAL A 30 3.37 5.47 -16.52
CA VAL A 30 2.33 6.45 -16.87
C VAL A 30 2.49 7.75 -16.11
N THR A 31 2.60 7.67 -14.77
CA THR A 31 2.81 8.83 -13.91
C THR A 31 4.28 8.96 -13.52
N PRO A 32 4.78 10.16 -13.19
CA PRO A 32 6.10 10.33 -12.58
C PRO A 32 6.28 9.39 -11.40
N HIS A 33 7.45 8.78 -11.29
CA HIS A 33 7.75 7.87 -10.19
C HIS A 33 7.85 8.68 -8.89
N PRO A 34 7.11 8.34 -7.82
CA PRO A 34 7.01 9.17 -6.62
C PRO A 34 8.35 9.54 -6.01
N ILE A 35 9.27 8.57 -5.89
CA ILE A 35 10.57 8.78 -5.23
C ILE A 35 11.70 9.08 -6.22
N ARG A 36 11.65 8.55 -7.45
CA ARG A 36 12.79 8.51 -8.38
C ARG A 36 12.77 9.61 -9.44
N ASP A 37 11.60 10.19 -9.68
CA ASP A 37 11.40 11.23 -10.69
C ASP A 37 11.40 12.61 -10.03
N PRO A 38 12.09 13.64 -10.56
CA PRO A 38 12.01 15.00 -10.03
C PRO A 38 10.60 15.62 -9.95
N LEU A 39 9.64 15.10 -10.73
CA LEU A 39 8.22 15.48 -10.66
C LEU A 39 7.40 14.55 -9.75
N GLY A 40 8.07 13.63 -9.06
CA GLY A 40 7.49 12.67 -8.13
C GLY A 40 6.97 13.32 -6.85
N HIS A 41 5.82 12.87 -6.37
CA HIS A 41 5.20 13.43 -5.17
C HIS A 41 5.93 13.15 -3.85
N SER A 42 6.95 12.27 -3.87
CA SER A 42 7.85 11.97 -2.74
C SER A 42 9.33 12.19 -3.11
N TYR A 43 9.63 12.98 -4.15
CA TYR A 43 11.01 13.16 -4.60
C TYR A 43 11.83 13.92 -3.57
N ARG A 44 12.91 13.29 -3.06
CA ARG A 44 13.77 13.81 -1.98
C ARG A 44 13.04 14.08 -0.67
N ILE A 45 11.87 13.50 -0.47
CA ILE A 45 11.20 13.50 0.83
C ILE A 45 11.73 12.29 1.58
N GLU A 46 12.39 12.53 2.71
CA GLU A 46 12.73 11.47 3.66
C GLU A 46 11.47 11.12 4.45
N GLU A 47 11.08 9.85 4.45
CA GLU A 47 9.96 9.39 5.27
C GLU A 47 10.45 9.23 6.71
N GLU A 48 9.92 10.08 7.60
CA GLU A 48 10.05 9.90 9.04
C GLU A 48 9.29 8.62 9.43
N HIS A 49 10.03 7.59 9.80
CA HIS A 49 9.48 6.40 10.43
C HIS A 49 9.64 6.54 11.94
N ASP A 50 8.64 6.10 12.70
CA ASP A 50 8.77 6.00 14.15
C ASP A 50 10.00 5.16 14.52
N ALA A 51 10.75 5.60 15.53
CA ALA A 51 12.02 4.98 15.92
C ALA A 51 11.86 3.55 16.47
N GLU A 52 10.67 3.20 16.96
CA GLU A 52 10.35 1.85 17.46
C GLU A 52 9.06 1.32 16.83
N PRO A 53 9.07 0.10 16.25
CA PRO A 53 7.87 -0.50 15.70
C PRO A 53 6.86 -0.83 16.81
N LEU A 54 5.62 -0.38 16.62
CA LEU A 54 4.51 -0.77 17.49
C LEU A 54 4.21 -2.27 17.37
N SER A 55 3.82 -2.89 18.47
CA SER A 55 3.39 -4.30 18.45
C SER A 55 2.13 -4.48 17.57
N PRO A 56 1.95 -5.64 16.93
CA PRO A 56 0.80 -5.90 16.05
C PRO A 56 -0.56 -5.70 16.73
N GLU A 57 -0.65 -5.94 18.04
CA GLU A 57 -1.85 -5.78 18.85
C GLU A 57 -2.30 -4.31 18.95
N LEU A 58 -1.34 -3.38 18.81
CA LEU A 58 -1.56 -1.94 18.86
C LEU A 58 -1.79 -1.33 17.47
N TRP A 59 -2.15 -2.12 16.45
CA TRP A 59 -2.32 -1.67 15.06
C TRP A 59 -3.22 -0.45 14.89
N ARG A 60 -4.23 -0.27 15.76
CA ARG A 60 -5.14 0.90 15.74
C ARG A 60 -4.45 2.22 16.10
N GLN A 61 -3.27 2.16 16.69
CA GLN A 61 -2.45 3.32 17.04
C GLN A 61 -1.33 3.55 16.03
N ASN A 62 -1.08 2.58 15.13
CA ASN A 62 -0.07 2.70 14.10
C ASN A 62 -0.57 3.55 12.93
N ALA A 63 -0.14 4.81 12.92
CA ALA A 63 -0.59 5.80 11.93
C ALA A 63 -0.21 5.42 10.49
N ASP A 64 0.95 4.82 10.26
CA ASP A 64 1.39 4.40 8.92
C ASP A 64 0.62 3.17 8.43
N TYR A 65 0.33 2.22 9.33
CA TYR A 65 -0.53 1.10 9.00
C TYR A 65 -1.92 1.58 8.58
N LEU A 66 -2.55 2.45 9.38
CA LEU A 66 -3.87 3.03 9.09
C LEU A 66 -3.86 3.90 7.83
N TYR A 67 -2.79 4.64 7.59
CA TYR A 67 -2.65 5.42 6.37
C TYR A 67 -2.51 4.52 5.13
N GLY A 68 -1.80 3.40 5.22
CA GLY A 68 -1.77 2.39 4.17
C GLY A 68 -3.18 1.81 3.88
N VAL A 69 -4.02 1.62 4.90
CA VAL A 69 -5.42 1.21 4.73
C VAL A 69 -6.22 2.27 3.98
N ASP A 70 -6.09 3.55 4.35
CA ASP A 70 -6.72 4.65 3.63
C ASP A 70 -6.28 4.68 2.16
N LEU A 71 -4.97 4.62 1.89
CA LEU A 71 -4.42 4.60 0.55
C LEU A 71 -4.97 3.43 -0.28
N TYR A 72 -5.01 2.23 0.30
CA TYR A 72 -5.53 1.04 -0.37
C TYR A 72 -7.01 1.20 -0.75
N ASN A 73 -7.84 1.62 0.21
CA ASN A 73 -9.27 1.83 0.04
C ASN A 73 -9.57 2.89 -1.04
N PHE A 74 -8.74 3.94 -1.10
CA PHE A 74 -8.85 5.03 -2.05
C PHE A 74 -8.08 4.81 -3.38
N ALA A 75 -7.67 3.57 -3.65
CA ALA A 75 -6.98 3.11 -4.86
C ALA A 75 -5.57 3.66 -5.12
N TYR A 76 -4.92 4.23 -4.12
CA TYR A 76 -3.48 4.54 -4.11
C TYR A 76 -2.68 3.27 -3.85
N TRP A 77 -2.85 2.23 -4.67
CA TRP A 77 -2.33 0.90 -4.36
C TRP A 77 -0.81 0.79 -4.42
N TRP A 78 -0.15 1.65 -5.20
CA TRP A 78 1.30 1.76 -5.10
C TRP A 78 1.63 2.37 -3.74
N GLU A 79 1.14 3.55 -3.42
CA GLU A 79 1.49 4.21 -2.15
C GLU A 79 1.11 3.40 -0.91
N ALA A 80 0.01 2.64 -0.94
CA ALA A 80 -0.36 1.71 0.11
C ALA A 80 0.68 0.59 0.30
N HIS A 81 1.29 0.11 -0.79
CA HIS A 81 2.34 -0.90 -0.71
C HIS A 81 3.61 -0.35 -0.07
N GLU A 82 3.99 0.91 -0.36
CA GLU A 82 5.19 1.53 0.20
C GLU A 82 4.98 1.76 1.70
N ALA A 83 3.81 2.30 2.07
CA ALA A 83 3.46 2.56 3.47
C ALA A 83 3.52 1.29 4.34
N TRP A 84 3.18 0.13 3.77
CA TRP A 84 3.32 -1.15 4.47
C TRP A 84 4.70 -1.80 4.32
N GLU A 85 5.51 -1.43 3.32
CA GLU A 85 6.86 -1.97 3.14
C GLU A 85 7.81 -1.52 4.25
N GLY A 86 7.72 -0.25 4.67
CA GLY A 86 8.46 0.27 5.83
C GLY A 86 8.20 -0.53 7.10
N LEU A 87 6.91 -0.82 7.39
CA LEU A 87 6.51 -1.68 8.52
C LEU A 87 6.96 -3.12 8.33
N TRP A 88 6.89 -3.64 7.10
CA TRP A 88 7.28 -5.02 6.79
C TRP A 88 8.77 -5.27 7.04
N HIS A 89 9.63 -4.28 6.77
CA HIS A 89 11.06 -4.39 7.04
C HIS A 89 11.37 -4.62 8.53
N GLN A 90 10.56 -4.03 9.42
CA GLN A 90 10.72 -4.11 10.87
C GLN A 90 9.90 -5.24 11.51
N ALA A 91 8.92 -5.77 10.79
CA ALA A 91 8.04 -6.83 11.29
C ALA A 91 8.70 -8.22 11.25
N GLU A 92 8.28 -9.06 12.19
CA GLU A 92 8.69 -10.45 12.33
C GLU A 92 7.49 -11.41 12.28
N ASP A 93 7.77 -12.71 12.16
CA ASP A 93 6.80 -13.81 12.23
C ASP A 93 5.53 -13.64 11.40
N THR A 94 4.36 -13.90 11.99
CA THR A 94 3.06 -13.84 11.35
C THR A 94 2.67 -12.43 10.95
N TYR A 95 3.15 -11.40 11.66
CA TYR A 95 2.89 -10.01 11.30
C TYR A 95 3.63 -9.61 10.02
N ARG A 96 4.89 -10.02 9.87
CA ARG A 96 5.64 -9.88 8.62
C ARG A 96 4.93 -10.57 7.46
N LEU A 97 4.42 -11.78 7.68
CA LEU A 97 3.70 -12.54 6.67
C LEU A 97 2.37 -11.86 6.28
N PHE A 98 1.66 -11.30 7.27
CA PHE A 98 0.44 -10.52 7.07
C PHE A 98 0.68 -9.28 6.20
N LEU A 99 1.66 -8.44 6.56
CA LEU A 99 2.02 -7.24 5.81
C LEU A 99 2.46 -7.58 4.38
N GLN A 100 3.25 -8.64 4.21
CA GLN A 100 3.64 -9.12 2.88
C GLN A 100 2.42 -9.53 2.04
N GLY A 101 1.40 -10.12 2.67
CA GLY A 101 0.11 -10.42 2.04
C GLY A 101 -0.59 -9.17 1.53
N LEU A 102 -0.68 -8.13 2.36
CA LEU A 102 -1.28 -6.83 1.98
C LEU A 102 -0.52 -6.17 0.82
N ILE A 103 0.81 -6.10 0.91
CA ILE A 103 1.69 -5.54 -0.15
C ILE A 103 1.44 -6.26 -1.48
N GLN A 104 1.38 -7.59 -1.48
CA GLN A 104 1.16 -8.38 -2.69
C GLN A 104 -0.24 -8.17 -3.28
N VAL A 105 -1.28 -8.05 -2.45
CA VAL A 105 -2.63 -7.75 -2.92
C VAL A 105 -2.69 -6.34 -3.53
N SER A 106 -2.10 -5.32 -2.90
CA SER A 106 -1.98 -3.97 -3.45
C SER A 106 -1.29 -3.97 -4.82
N ALA A 107 -0.12 -4.61 -4.90
CA ALA A 107 0.62 -4.72 -6.16
C ALA A 107 -0.21 -5.44 -7.25
N SER A 108 -1.02 -6.43 -6.87
CA SER A 108 -1.91 -7.14 -7.81
C SER A 108 -2.96 -6.20 -8.43
N LEU A 109 -3.51 -5.26 -7.66
CA LEU A 109 -4.51 -4.30 -8.16
C LEU A 109 -3.91 -3.30 -9.15
N ILE A 110 -2.64 -2.91 -8.97
CA ILE A 110 -1.89 -2.16 -10.00
C ILE A 110 -1.82 -2.98 -11.29
N LYS A 111 -1.50 -4.29 -11.21
CA LYS A 111 -1.47 -5.16 -12.39
C LYS A 111 -2.85 -5.34 -13.03
N TYR A 112 -3.91 -5.41 -12.23
CA TYR A 112 -5.29 -5.42 -12.72
C TYR A 112 -5.60 -4.17 -13.55
N HIS A 113 -5.29 -2.98 -13.01
CA HIS A 113 -5.50 -1.70 -13.71
C HIS A 113 -4.67 -1.63 -15.01
N MET A 114 -3.45 -2.15 -15.01
CA MET A 114 -2.59 -2.25 -16.19
C MET A 114 -3.01 -3.36 -17.17
N ARG A 115 -4.09 -4.12 -16.90
CA ARG A 115 -4.57 -5.27 -17.69
C ARG A 115 -3.54 -6.39 -17.86
N MET A 116 -2.68 -6.58 -16.86
CA MET A 116 -1.65 -7.62 -16.84
C MET A 116 -2.12 -8.86 -16.06
N LEU A 117 -2.88 -9.74 -16.73
CA LEU A 117 -3.58 -10.86 -16.07
C LEU A 117 -2.68 -11.89 -15.40
N ARG A 118 -1.54 -12.24 -16.02
CA ARG A 118 -0.59 -13.21 -15.45
C ARG A 118 0.00 -12.73 -14.11
N PRO A 119 0.68 -11.57 -14.03
CA PRO A 119 1.23 -11.10 -12.77
C PRO A 119 0.14 -10.71 -11.75
N LEU A 120 -1.03 -10.25 -12.20
CA LEU A 120 -2.20 -10.11 -11.32
C LEU A 120 -2.48 -11.43 -10.60
N ARG A 121 -2.68 -12.53 -11.33
CA ARG A 121 -3.00 -13.83 -10.75
C ARG A 121 -1.92 -14.31 -9.79
N THR A 122 -0.65 -14.17 -10.16
CA THR A 122 0.49 -14.55 -9.32
C THR A 122 0.47 -13.81 -8.00
N LEU A 123 0.40 -12.47 -8.04
CA LEU A 123 0.44 -11.62 -6.84
C LEU A 123 -0.82 -11.79 -5.98
N SER A 124 -2.00 -11.83 -6.59
CA SER A 124 -3.26 -11.98 -5.86
C SER A 124 -3.33 -13.33 -5.15
N THR A 125 -2.83 -14.41 -5.78
CA THR A 125 -2.82 -15.75 -5.17
C THR A 125 -1.84 -15.78 -4.01
N ALA A 126 -0.59 -15.38 -4.26
CA ALA A 126 0.46 -15.39 -3.25
C ALA A 126 0.12 -14.51 -2.04
N GLY A 127 -0.50 -13.34 -2.25
CA GLY A 127 -0.92 -12.44 -1.18
C GLY A 127 -2.05 -13.04 -0.35
N ARG A 128 -3.11 -13.54 -1.00
CA ARG A 128 -4.25 -14.16 -0.30
C ARG A 128 -3.85 -15.41 0.47
N ASP A 129 -2.95 -16.21 -0.06
CA ASP A 129 -2.49 -17.43 0.63
C ASP A 129 -1.68 -17.09 1.90
N LYS A 130 -0.94 -15.98 1.92
CA LYS A 130 -0.31 -15.47 3.14
C LYS A 130 -1.33 -14.99 4.15
N LEU A 131 -2.29 -14.17 3.72
CA LEU A 131 -3.35 -13.65 4.59
C LEU A 131 -4.17 -14.78 5.23
N ARG A 132 -4.46 -15.86 4.49
CA ARG A 132 -5.16 -17.04 5.02
C ARG A 132 -4.38 -17.80 6.09
N GLN A 133 -3.05 -17.74 6.07
CA GLN A 133 -2.23 -18.44 7.08
C GLN A 133 -2.19 -17.71 8.42
N VAL A 134 -2.56 -16.43 8.46
CA VAL A 134 -2.42 -15.57 9.63
C VAL A 134 -3.75 -15.06 10.18
N VAL A 135 -4.85 -15.20 9.43
CA VAL A 135 -6.21 -14.95 9.91
C VAL A 135 -6.77 -16.26 10.45
N VAL A 136 -6.82 -16.37 11.78
CA VAL A 136 -7.51 -17.45 12.52
C VAL A 136 -8.95 -17.06 12.80
#